data_AF-A0A136KD51-F1
#
_entry.id   AF-A0A136KD51-F1
#
_cell.length_a   1.000
_cell.length_b   1.000
_cell.length_c   1.000
_cell.angle_alpha   90.00
_cell.angle_beta   90.00
_cell.angle_gamma   90.00
#
_symmetry.space_group_name_H-M   'P 1'
#
loop_
_entity.id
_entity.type
_entity.pdbx_description
1 polymer ?
#
loop_
_entity_poly.entity_id
_entity_poly.type
_entity_poly.pdbx_seq_one_letter_code
_entity_poly.pdbx_strand_id
1 'polypeptide(L)'
;MTWFVTLLKKITSKRVSVDRWFSFRGFFAQPIFDKAFVQNKPTFHTPCPRFYVANLDMTYPYDRGTNYAVALGKEVSTIISNELPR
;
A
#
# COMPACT_ATOMS: atom_id res chain seq x y z
N MET A 1 -5.76 17.00 -18.99
CA MET A 1 -4.69 17.88 -18.45
C MET A 1 -5.21 19.24 -18.02
N THR A 2 -5.88 19.98 -18.91
CA THR A 2 -6.40 21.34 -18.66
C THR A 2 -7.32 21.41 -17.44
N TRP A 3 -8.10 20.36 -17.20
CA TRP A 3 -9.04 20.29 -16.07
C TRP A 3 -8.40 20.45 -14.69
N PHE A 4 -7.22 19.89 -14.42
CA PHE A 4 -6.62 19.96 -13.08
C PHE A 4 -6.18 21.38 -12.74
N VAL A 5 -5.52 22.06 -13.68
CA VAL A 5 -5.10 23.47 -13.54
C VAL A 5 -6.33 24.39 -13.48
N THR A 6 -7.37 24.10 -14.25
CA THR A 6 -8.65 24.82 -14.18
C THR A 6 -9.32 24.65 -12.81
N LEU A 7 -9.29 23.44 -12.22
CA LEU A 7 -9.84 23.18 -10.88
C LEU A 7 -9.04 23.91 -9.80
N LEU A 8 -7.71 23.94 -9.93
CA LEU A 8 -6.82 24.63 -9.00
C LEU A 8 -7.18 26.11 -8.87
N LYS A 9 -7.49 26.77 -9.99
CA LYS A 9 -7.95 28.17 -10.03
C LYS A 9 -9.33 28.39 -9.37
N LYS A 10 -10.13 27.34 -9.18
CA LYS A 10 -11.43 27.43 -8.47
C LYS A 10 -11.26 27.31 -6.95
N ILE A 11 -10.24 26.60 -6.49
CA ILE A 11 -10.01 26.31 -5.06
C ILE A 11 -9.20 27.43 -4.40
N THR A 12 -8.39 28.16 -5.17
CA THR A 12 -7.57 29.26 -4.67
C THR A 12 -8.00 30.60 -5.25
N SER A 13 -8.12 31.61 -4.39
CA SER A 13 -8.41 32.99 -4.76
C SER A 13 -7.17 33.77 -5.22
N LYS A 14 -5.97 33.19 -5.12
CA LYS A 14 -4.72 33.80 -5.58
C LYS A 14 -4.42 33.41 -7.03
N ARG A 15 -3.76 34.30 -7.78
CA ARG A 15 -3.24 33.96 -9.11
C ARG A 15 -2.08 32.98 -8.97
N VAL A 16 -2.34 31.70 -9.23
CA VAL A 16 -1.31 30.66 -9.28
C VAL A 16 -0.79 30.52 -10.71
N SER A 17 0.53 30.64 -10.87
CA SER A 17 1.25 30.29 -12.09
C SER A 17 1.89 28.91 -11.90
N VAL A 18 1.77 28.03 -12.90
CA VAL A 18 2.32 26.69 -12.88
C VAL A 18 3.49 26.64 -13.85
N ASP A 19 4.71 26.52 -13.32
CA ASP A 19 5.95 26.37 -14.11
C ASP A 19 6.12 24.93 -14.60
N ARG A 20 5.97 23.96 -13.71
CA ARG A 20 6.12 22.53 -13.99
C ARG A 20 5.07 21.71 -13.25
N TRP A 21 4.69 20.58 -13.84
CA TRP A 21 3.76 19.65 -13.23
C TRP A 21 4.10 18.22 -13.64
N PHE A 22 3.69 17.27 -12.79
CA PHE A 22 3.84 15.84 -13.03
C PHE A 22 2.56 15.13 -12.61
N SER A 23 2.08 14.20 -13.43
CA SER A 23 0.94 13.34 -13.08
C SER A 23 1.37 11.90 -13.13
N PHE A 24 1.18 11.23 -12.00
CA PHE A 24 1.40 9.80 -11.85
C PHE A 24 0.06 9.09 -11.66
N ARG A 25 -0.06 7.89 -12.23
CA ARG A 25 -1.21 7.00 -12.04
C ARG A 25 -0.72 5.66 -11.54
N GLY A 26 -1.08 5.31 -10.30
CA GLY A 26 -0.86 3.99 -9.72
C GLY A 26 -2.18 3.24 -9.65
N PHE A 27 -2.37 2.24 -10.51
CA PHE A 27 -3.63 1.49 -10.59
C PHE A 27 -4.02 0.79 -9.28
N PHE A 28 -3.04 0.39 -8.47
CA PHE A 28 -3.24 -0.37 -7.23
C PHE A 28 -2.73 0.40 -6.00
N ALA A 29 -2.82 1.73 -6.03
CA ALA A 29 -2.28 2.55 -4.95
C ALA A 29 -3.01 2.29 -3.62
N GLN A 30 -4.33 2.13 -3.66
CA GLN A 30 -5.17 1.90 -2.48
C GLN A 30 -5.80 0.51 -2.59
N PRO A 31 -5.60 -0.38 -1.60
CA PRO A 31 -6.32 -1.62 -1.54
C PRO A 31 -7.80 -1.34 -1.28
N ILE A 32 -8.68 -2.07 -1.96
CA ILE A 32 -10.13 -2.05 -1.75
C ILE A 32 -10.51 -3.44 -1.28
N PHE A 33 -11.03 -3.52 -0.07
CA PHE A 33 -11.39 -4.79 0.56
C PHE A 33 -12.89 -5.01 0.41
N ASP A 34 -13.28 -6.13 -0.19
CA ASP A 34 -14.67 -6.58 -0.25
C ASP A 34 -14.99 -7.53 0.91
N LYS A 35 -16.22 -8.07 0.95
CA LYS A 35 -16.64 -9.02 1.99
C LYS A 35 -15.87 -10.33 1.92
N ALA A 36 -15.43 -10.74 0.74
CA ALA A 36 -14.70 -11.98 0.53
C ALA A 36 -13.22 -11.84 0.93
N PHE A 37 -12.68 -10.63 0.94
CA PHE A 37 -11.28 -10.37 1.27
C PHE A 37 -10.90 -10.92 2.65
N VAL A 38 -11.78 -10.84 3.65
CA VAL A 38 -11.50 -11.38 4.98
C VAL A 38 -11.20 -12.88 4.93
N GLN A 39 -11.89 -13.62 4.07
CA GLN A 39 -11.69 -15.07 3.88
C GLN A 39 -10.45 -15.37 3.02
N ASN A 40 -10.09 -14.44 2.13
CA ASN A 40 -8.98 -14.60 1.17
C ASN A 40 -7.72 -13.81 1.57
N LYS A 41 -7.68 -13.24 2.77
CA LYS A 41 -6.56 -12.42 3.24
C LYS A 41 -5.28 -13.28 3.22
N PRO A 42 -4.19 -12.81 2.61
CA PRO A 42 -2.96 -13.59 2.55
C PRO A 42 -2.37 -13.78 3.95
N THR A 43 -1.74 -14.92 4.15
CA THR A 43 -0.90 -15.23 5.32
C THR A 43 0.58 -15.10 4.94
N PHE A 44 1.48 -15.10 5.93
CA PHE A 44 2.92 -15.00 5.66
C PHE A 44 3.45 -16.17 4.83
N HIS A 45 2.94 -17.37 5.08
CA HIS A 45 3.32 -18.58 4.36
C HIS A 45 2.66 -18.65 3.00
N THR A 46 3.45 -18.95 1.99
CA THR A 46 2.94 -19.26 0.66
C THR A 46 2.99 -20.77 0.40
N PRO A 47 2.30 -21.28 -0.64
CA PRO A 47 2.45 -22.68 -1.05
C PRO A 47 3.87 -23.06 -1.49
N CYS A 48 4.72 -22.07 -1.80
CA CYS A 48 6.10 -22.29 -2.19
C CYS A 48 6.99 -22.38 -0.93
N PRO A 49 7.71 -23.49 -0.71
CA PRO A 49 8.55 -23.64 0.48
C PRO A 49 9.61 -22.55 0.59
N ARG A 50 9.76 -21.98 1.81
CA ARG A 50 10.72 -20.91 2.11
C ARG A 50 10.48 -19.62 1.31
N PHE A 51 9.27 -19.42 0.80
CA PHE A 51 8.84 -18.16 0.20
C PHE A 51 7.71 -17.56 1.04
N TYR A 52 7.94 -16.34 1.51
CA TYR A 52 7.03 -15.63 2.41
C TYR A 52 6.58 -14.32 1.78
N VAL A 53 5.36 -13.89 2.10
CA VAL A 53 4.82 -12.62 1.64
C VAL A 53 4.49 -11.73 2.82
N ALA A 54 4.87 -10.45 2.75
CA ALA A 54 4.50 -9.41 3.70
C ALA A 54 4.18 -8.13 2.90
N ASN A 55 2.89 -7.83 2.73
CA ASN A 55 2.46 -6.76 1.83
C ASN A 55 1.32 -5.91 2.45
N LEU A 56 0.87 -4.89 1.71
CA LEU A 56 -0.16 -3.96 2.20
C LEU A 56 -1.56 -4.58 2.32
N ASP A 57 -1.87 -5.68 1.64
CA ASP A 57 -3.15 -6.38 1.81
C ASP A 57 -3.29 -6.94 3.24
N MET A 58 -2.14 -7.20 3.88
CA MET A 58 -2.08 -7.67 5.26
C MET A 58 -2.37 -6.58 6.29
N THR A 59 -2.53 -5.30 5.92
CA THR A 59 -2.88 -4.24 6.89
C THR A 59 -4.36 -4.21 7.26
N TYR A 60 -5.24 -4.89 6.50
CA TYR A 60 -6.67 -4.97 6.83
C TYR A 60 -6.90 -5.36 8.30
N PRO A 61 -7.81 -4.68 9.04
CA PRO A 61 -8.75 -3.65 8.58
C PRO A 61 -8.20 -2.21 8.58
N TYR A 62 -6.90 -2.04 8.84
CA TYR A 62 -6.26 -0.75 9.01
C TYR A 62 -5.71 -0.20 7.69
N ASP A 63 -5.58 1.12 7.64
CA ASP A 63 -5.05 1.83 6.48
C ASP A 63 -3.53 1.60 6.33
N ARG A 64 -3.04 1.83 5.11
CA ARG A 64 -1.67 1.59 4.59
C ARG A 64 -0.62 2.55 5.17
N GLY A 65 -0.51 2.57 6.50
CA GLY A 65 0.54 3.31 7.21
C GLY A 65 1.89 2.58 7.19
N THR A 66 2.99 3.35 7.15
CA THR A 66 4.35 2.79 7.17
C THR A 66 4.66 2.01 8.45
N ASN A 67 4.01 2.35 9.56
CA ASN A 67 4.10 1.60 10.81
C ASN A 67 3.73 0.11 10.63
N TYR A 68 2.70 -0.20 9.84
CA TYR A 68 2.31 -1.57 9.56
C TYR A 68 3.36 -2.32 8.74
N ALA A 69 3.96 -1.67 7.75
CA ALA A 69 5.04 -2.29 6.96
C ALA A 69 6.22 -2.71 7.86
N VAL A 70 6.59 -1.87 8.84
CA VAL A 70 7.64 -2.20 9.81
C VAL A 70 7.22 -3.35 10.73
N ALA A 71 5.97 -3.35 11.22
CA ALA A 71 5.46 -4.41 12.08
C ALA A 71 5.42 -5.77 11.35
N LEU A 72 4.83 -5.82 10.15
CA LEU A 72 4.78 -7.02 9.30
C LEU A 72 6.18 -7.54 8.97
N GLY A 73 7.13 -6.64 8.70
CA GLY A 73 8.53 -7.01 8.46
C GLY A 73 9.18 -7.70 9.67
N LYS A 74 8.92 -7.21 10.89
CA LYS A 74 9.44 -7.84 12.12
C LYS A 74 8.80 -9.20 12.38
N GLU A 75 7.49 -9.31 12.16
CA GLU A 75 6.75 -10.56 12.32
C GLU A 75 7.25 -11.63 11.36
N VAL A 76 7.33 -11.33 10.06
CA VAL A 76 7.81 -12.30 9.06
C VAL A 76 9.27 -12.68 9.31
N SER A 77 10.12 -11.74 9.73
CA SER A 77 11.51 -12.04 10.09
C SER A 77 11.63 -13.02 11.25
N THR A 78 10.73 -12.92 12.25
CA THR A 78 10.70 -13.83 13.39
C THR A 78 10.28 -15.23 12.96
N ILE A 79 9.27 -15.33 12.09
CA ILE A 79 8.82 -16.60 11.50
C ILE A 79 9.99 -17.27 10.75
N ILE A 80 10.62 -16.53 9.84
CA ILE A 80 11.76 -17.04 9.04
C ILE A 80 12.86 -17.55 9.96
N SER A 81 13.23 -16.79 10.99
CA SER A 81 14.34 -17.14 11.89
C SER A 81 14.07 -18.44 12.67
N ASN A 82 12.82 -18.70 13.04
CA ASN A 82 12.43 -19.91 13.77
C ASN A 82 12.39 -21.16 12.87
N GLU A 83 12.20 -20.98 11.57
CA GLU A 83 12.11 -22.08 10.59
C GLU A 83 13.46 -22.41 9.93
N LEU A 84 14.48 -21.57 10.11
CA LEU A 84 15.83 -21.85 9.63
C LEU A 84 16.46 -22.99 10.46
N PRO A 85 17.09 -23.98 9.80
CA PRO A 85 17.84 -25.00 10.52
C PRO A 85 18.99 -24.37 11.31
N ARG A 86 19.18 -24.81 12.55
CA ARG A 86 20.28 -24.39 13.42
C ARG A 86 21.60 -25.05 13.02
#